data_AF-A0A540UKE8-F1
#
_entry.id   AF-A0A540UKE8-F1
#
_cell.length_a   1.000
_cell.length_b   1.000
_cell.length_c   1.000
_cell.angle_alpha   90.00
_cell.angle_beta   90.00
_cell.angle_gamma   90.00
#
_symmetry.space_group_name_H-M   'P 1'
#
loop_
_entity.id
_entity.type
_entity.pdbx_description
1 polymer ?
#
loop_
_entity_poly.entity_id
_entity_poly.type
_entity_poly.pdbx_seq_one_letter_code
_entity_poly.pdbx_strand_id
1 'polypeptide(L)' 'TRAELAVKKTLTGRELKEDEFEFVLKNEANDEVATAKNDKDGNVKFKELTFDKAGTYTYTISEKNGGTT' A
#
# COMPACT_ATOMS: atom_id res chain seq x y z
N THR A 1 -5.82 7.24 18.30
CA THR A 1 -4.64 6.35 18.18
C THR A 1 -4.07 6.45 16.78
N ARG A 2 -2.83 5.98 16.58
CA ARG A 2 -2.13 6.00 15.28
C ARG A 2 -1.77 4.58 14.89
N ALA A 3 -1.76 4.28 13.59
CA ALA A 3 -1.27 3.01 13.06
C ALA A 3 -0.49 3.23 11.77
N GLU A 4 0.56 2.43 11.57
CA GLU A 4 1.35 2.40 10.36
C GLU A 4 1.11 1.08 9.63
N LEU A 5 0.87 1.15 8.32
CA LEU A 5 0.71 -0.01 7.46
C LEU A 5 1.85 -0.05 6.44
N ALA A 6 2.52 -1.20 6.36
CA ALA A 6 3.60 -1.43 5.42
C ALA A 6 3.50 -2.83 4.83
N VAL A 7 3.90 -2.96 3.57
CA VAL A 7 4.01 -4.24 2.86
C VAL A 7 5.35 -4.34 2.13
N LYS A 8 5.67 -5.55 1.67
CA LYS A 8 6.89 -5.84 0.91
C LYS A 8 6.54 -6.34 -0.49
N LYS A 9 7.07 -5.68 -1.51
CA LYS A 9 7.06 -6.13 -2.91
C LYS A 9 8.33 -6.93 -3.18
N THR A 10 8.16 -8.18 -3.57
CA THR A 10 9.24 -9.04 -4.04
C THR A 10 9.05 -9.28 -5.54
N LEU A 11 10.12 -9.11 -6.30
CA LEU A 11 10.16 -9.37 -7.74
C LEU A 11 11.26 -10.39 -8.04
N THR A 12 10.93 -11.39 -8.86
CA THR A 12 11.89 -12.40 -9.32
C THR A 12 12.17 -12.24 -10.82
N GLY A 13 13.34 -12.66 -11.28
CA GLY A 13 13.70 -12.65 -12.70
C GLY A 13 14.37 -11.36 -13.20
N ARG A 14 14.41 -10.32 -12.37
CA ARG A 14 15.23 -9.10 -12.56
C ARG A 14 15.28 -8.28 -11.28
N GLU A 15 16.08 -7.22 -11.28
CA GLU A 15 16.11 -6.22 -10.22
C GLU A 15 14.77 -5.44 -10.15
N LEU A 16 14.33 -5.18 -8.91
CA LEU A 16 13.20 -4.33 -8.60
C LEU A 16 13.63 -2.87 -8.64
N LYS A 17 12.94 -2.05 -9.43
CA LYS A 17 13.22 -0.61 -9.50
C LYS A 17 12.41 0.13 -8.44
N GLU A 18 13.00 1.19 -7.90
CA GLU A 18 12.27 2.17 -7.09
C GLU A 18 11.08 2.74 -7.87
N ASP A 19 9.98 2.98 -7.18
CA ASP A 19 8.75 3.57 -7.71
C ASP A 19 8.07 2.78 -8.86
N GLU A 20 8.42 1.51 -9.03
CA GLU A 20 7.97 0.66 -10.13
C GLU A 20 6.53 0.15 -9.96
N PHE A 21 6.15 -0.22 -8.75
CA PHE A 21 4.83 -0.73 -8.41
C PHE A 21 4.12 0.24 -7.46
N GLU A 22 2.89 0.59 -7.79
CA GLU A 22 2.01 1.43 -6.97
C GLU A 22 0.97 0.55 -6.26
N PHE A 23 0.76 0.82 -4.98
CA PHE A 23 -0.21 0.15 -4.13
C PHE A 23 -1.24 1.15 -3.63
N VAL A 24 -2.47 0.68 -3.51
CA VAL A 24 -3.61 1.45 -3.02
C VAL A 24 -4.12 0.81 -1.74
N LEU A 25 -4.37 1.63 -0.73
CA LEU A 25 -5.09 1.27 0.48
C LEU A 25 -6.54 1.73 0.35
N LYS A 26 -7.47 0.79 0.46
CA LYS A 26 -8.91 1.04 0.42
C LYS A 26 -9.56 0.77 1.77
N ASN A 27 -10.51 1.60 2.16
CA ASN A 27 -11.35 1.35 3.32
C ASN A 27 -12.46 0.32 2.98
N GLU A 28 -13.29 -0.02 3.96
CA GLU A 28 -14.42 -0.95 3.79
C GLU A 28 -15.49 -0.46 2.78
N ALA A 29 -15.58 0.86 2.56
CA ALA A 29 -16.44 1.45 1.54
C ALA A 29 -15.84 1.39 0.12
N ASN A 30 -14.64 0.80 -0.04
CA ASN A 30 -13.84 0.78 -1.26
C ASN A 30 -13.27 2.13 -1.72
N ASP A 31 -13.28 3.15 -0.85
CA ASP A 31 -12.64 4.43 -1.14
C ASP A 31 -11.12 4.29 -1.03
N GLU A 32 -10.39 4.88 -1.98
CA GLU A 32 -8.94 4.99 -1.92
C GLU A 32 -8.54 6.04 -0.88
N VAL A 33 -7.93 5.61 0.22
CA VAL A 33 -7.55 6.51 1.32
C VAL A 33 -6.06 6.84 1.32
N ALA A 34 -5.24 6.01 0.66
CA ALA A 34 -3.82 6.28 0.48
C ALA A 34 -3.24 5.50 -0.71
N THR A 35 -2.18 6.03 -1.30
CA THR A 35 -1.32 5.30 -2.24
C THR A 35 0.13 5.35 -1.78
N ALA A 36 0.90 4.32 -2.14
CA ALA A 36 2.33 4.23 -1.86
C ALA A 36 3.03 3.41 -2.95
N LYS A 37 4.31 3.65 -3.17
CA LYS A 37 5.12 2.88 -4.11
C LYS A 37 6.22 2.11 -3.38
N ASN A 38 6.80 1.12 -4.06
CA ASN A 38 7.93 0.38 -3.50
C ASN A 38 9.23 1.22 -3.59
N ASP A 39 10.06 1.13 -2.56
CA ASP A 39 11.46 1.56 -2.65
C ASP A 39 12.33 0.49 -3.38
N LYS A 40 13.64 0.75 -3.53
CA LYS A 40 14.59 -0.18 -4.16
C LYS A 40 14.67 -1.53 -3.47
N ASP A 41 14.45 -1.56 -2.16
CA ASP A 41 14.45 -2.79 -1.39
C ASP A 41 13.10 -3.51 -1.49
N GLY A 42 12.06 -2.86 -2.03
CA GLY A 42 10.71 -3.37 -2.15
C GLY A 42 9.80 -3.02 -0.97
N ASN A 43 10.21 -2.15 -0.06
CA ASN A 43 9.31 -1.70 1.01
C ASN A 43 8.29 -0.71 0.48
N VAL A 44 7.04 -0.88 0.88
CA VAL A 44 5.93 0.03 0.57
C VAL A 44 5.38 0.50 1.91
N LYS A 45 5.49 1.80 2.19
CA LYS A 45 5.01 2.41 3.43
C LYS A 45 3.90 3.40 3.13
N PHE A 46 2.72 3.15 3.70
CA PHE A 46 1.61 4.09 3.61
C PHE A 46 1.77 5.21 4.63
N LYS A 47 1.05 6.31 4.41
CA LYS A 47 0.93 7.37 5.41
C LYS A 47 0.28 6.82 6.68
N GLU A 48 0.70 7.34 7.82
CA GLU A 48 0.14 7.00 9.13
C GLU A 48 -1.38 7.25 9.15
N LEU A 49 -2.14 6.29 9.67
CA LEU A 49 -3.58 6.39 9.86
C LEU A 49 -3.88 6.87 11.28
N THR A 50 -4.82 7.81 11.41
CA THR A 50 -5.29 8.33 12.69
C THR A 50 -6.73 7.92 12.95
N PHE A 51 -7.00 7.42 14.16
CA PHE A 51 -8.33 7.00 14.60
C PHE A 51 -8.73 7.80 15.84
N ASP A 52 -9.91 8.41 15.81
CA ASP A 52 -10.47 9.24 16.87
C ASP A 52 -11.51 8.51 17.73
N LYS A 53 -12.04 7.39 17.23
CA LYS A 53 -13.06 6.57 17.88
C LYS A 53 -12.60 5.13 18.06
N ALA A 54 -13.12 4.48 19.11
CA ALA A 54 -12.91 3.06 19.29
C ALA A 54 -13.77 2.27 18.28
N GLY A 55 -13.18 1.24 17.68
CA GLY A 55 -13.85 0.40 16.70
C GLY A 55 -12.86 -0.51 15.97
N THR A 56 -13.41 -1.43 15.18
CA THR A 56 -12.64 -2.23 14.22
C THR A 56 -12.67 -1.54 12.87
N TYR A 57 -11.51 -1.36 12.25
CA TYR A 57 -11.37 -0.73 10.94
C TYR A 57 -10.80 -1.75 9.96
N THR A 58 -11.56 -2.08 8.91
CA THR A 58 -11.15 -3.02 7.88
C THR A 58 -10.60 -2.26 6.67
N TYR A 59 -9.45 -2.69 6.17
CA TYR A 59 -8.80 -2.12 4.99
C TYR A 59 -8.34 -3.22 4.03
N THR A 60 -8.26 -2.88 2.76
CA THR A 60 -7.70 -3.72 1.69
C THR A 60 -6.50 -3.02 1.06
N ILE A 61 -5.39 -3.73 0.90
CA ILE A 61 -4.24 -3.26 0.13
C ILE A 61 -4.22 -4.01 -1.20
N SER A 62 -4.18 -3.28 -2.31
CA SER A 62 -4.09 -3.84 -3.66
C SER A 62 -2.98 -3.19 -4.46
N GLU A 63 -2.20 -3.99 -5.18
CA GLU A 63 -1.30 -3.49 -6.23
C GLU A 63 -2.13 -2.95 -7.39
N LYS A 64 -1.84 -1.73 -7.83
CA LYS A 64 -2.47 -1.14 -9.01
C LYS A 64 -1.89 -1.82 -10.24
N ASN A 65 -2.76 -2.27 -11.13
CA ASN A 65 -2.33 -2.94 -12.34
C ASN A 65 -1.54 -1.94 -13.19
N GLY A 66 -0.22 -2.14 -13.31
CA GLY A 66 0.66 -1.36 -14.19
C GLY A 66 0.36 -1.77 -15.62
N GLY A 67 -0.73 -1.24 -16.18
CA GLY A 67 -1.33 -1.72 -17.41
C GLY A 67 -0.32 -1.95 -18.53
N THR A 68 -0.10 -3.22 -18.85
CA THR A 68 0.04 -3.76 -20.22
C THR A 68 -0.11 -5.28 -20.15
N THR A 69 -1.22 -5.78 -20.69
CA THR A 69 -1.31 -7.09 -21.35
C THR A 69 -0.45 -7.11 -22.60
#